data_AF-A0A3D9C337-F1
#
_entry.id   AF-A0A3D9C337-F1
#
_cell.length_a   1.000
_cell.length_b   1.000
_cell.length_c   1.000
_cell.angle_alpha   90.00
_cell.angle_beta   90.00
_cell.angle_gamma   90.00
#
_symmetry.space_group_name_H-M   'P 1'
#
loop_
_entity.id
_entity.type
_entity.pdbx_description
1 polymer ?
#
loop_
_entity_poly.entity_id
_entity_poly.type
_entity_poly.pdbx_seq_one_letter_code
_entity_poly.pdbx_strand_id
1 'polypeptide(L)'
;MSTVNILPIILLILQLAGISHVWYSYLYKDGQIPQSFIELNILAVFSIGVLTLFRFRYYKPGKKRGLWLFPVSISFLIILTLLISYTVMGIEKYR
;
A
#
# COMPACT_ATOMS: atom_id res chain seq x y z
N MET A 1 -22.58 -1.15 20.94
CA MET A 1 -21.21 -0.66 20.69
C MET A 1 -20.80 -0.95 19.26
N SER A 2 -20.86 0.05 18.39
CA SER A 2 -20.21 0.03 17.08
C SER A 2 -18.70 -0.01 17.33
N THR A 3 -18.11 -1.21 17.34
CA THR A 3 -16.66 -1.38 17.31
C THR A 3 -16.15 -0.70 16.05
N VAL A 4 -15.69 0.55 16.18
CA VAL A 4 -15.00 1.25 15.11
C VAL A 4 -13.77 0.40 14.85
N ASN A 5 -13.69 -0.23 13.69
CA ASN A 5 -12.52 -1.00 13.31
C ASN A 5 -11.42 0.02 12.98
N ILE A 6 -10.60 0.32 13.99
CA ILE A 6 -9.51 1.30 13.93
C ILE A 6 -8.38 0.82 12.99
N LEU A 7 -8.26 -0.50 12.80
CA LEU A 7 -7.20 -1.15 12.04
C LEU A 7 -7.07 -0.69 10.57
N PRO A 8 -8.14 -0.65 9.74
CA PRO A 8 -8.07 -0.09 8.39
C PRO A 8 -7.67 1.40 8.38
N ILE A 9 -8.01 2.17 9.42
CA ILE A 9 -7.66 3.59 9.52
C ILE A 9 -6.16 3.75 9.80
N ILE A 10 -5.61 2.97 10.73
CA ILE A 10 -4.16 2.96 11.03
C ILE A 10 -3.37 2.58 9.77
N LEU A 11 -3.79 1.53 9.07
CA LEU A 11 -3.12 1.10 7.84
C LEU A 11 -3.17 2.17 6.76
N LEU A 12 -4.30 2.87 6.62
CA LEU A 12 -4.44 3.97 5.67
C LEU A 12 -3.49 5.13 5.98
N ILE A 13 -3.38 5.54 7.26
CA ILE A 13 -2.46 6.59 7.69
C ILE A 13 -1.00 6.17 7.43
N LEU A 14 -0.65 4.92 7.73
CA LEU A 14 0.69 4.39 7.53
C LEU A 14 1.07 4.34 6.05
N GLN A 15 0.13 3.96 5.18
CA GLN A 15 0.31 4.00 3.72
C GLN A 15 0.50 5.42 3.19
N LEU A 16 -0.27 6.39 3.68
CA LEU A 16 -0.10 7.80 3.33
C LEU A 16 1.25 8.35 3.80
N ALA A 17 1.68 8.01 5.01
CA ALA A 17 3.00 8.37 5.52
C ALA A 17 4.13 7.77 4.65
N GLY A 18 3.98 6.51 4.22
CA GLY A 18 4.91 5.87 3.31
C GLY A 18 4.95 6.52 1.92
N ILE A 19 3.82 6.92 1.35
CA ILE A 19 3.75 7.68 0.10
C ILE A 19 4.49 9.02 0.25
N SER A 20 4.23 9.76 1.33
CA SER A 20 4.92 11.01 1.63
C SER A 20 6.43 10.82 1.79
N HIS A 21 6.86 9.71 2.41
CA HIS A 21 8.27 9.39 2.58
C HIS A 21 8.96 9.08 1.24
N VAL A 22 8.29 8.35 0.34
CA VAL A 22 8.76 8.12 -1.03
C VAL A 22 8.86 9.44 -1.79
N TRP A 23 7.82 10.27 -1.72
CA TRP A 23 7.78 11.57 -2.40
C TRP A 23 8.93 12.47 -1.95
N TYR A 24 9.17 12.54 -0.64
CA TYR A 24 10.30 13.27 -0.07
C TYR A 24 11.64 12.68 -0.53
N SER A 25 11.77 11.35 -0.53
CA SER A 25 13.00 10.69 -1.00
C SER A 25 13.27 10.98 -2.47
N TYR A 26 12.23 11.00 -3.31
CA TYR A 26 12.35 11.31 -4.73
C TYR A 26 12.78 12.76 -5.00
N LEU A 27 12.26 13.72 -4.22
CA LEU A 27 12.60 15.13 -4.36
C LEU A 27 14.02 15.49 -3.90
N TYR A 28 14.54 14.79 -2.89
CA TYR A 28 15.77 15.19 -2.19
C TYR A 28 16.93 14.18 -2.30
N LYS A 29 16.71 12.97 -2.85
CA LYS A 29 17.79 12.01 -3.13
C LYS A 29 17.81 11.67 -4.62
N ASP A 30 18.94 11.96 -5.26
CA ASP A 30 19.19 11.63 -6.66
C ASP A 30 19.43 10.12 -6.87
N GLY A 31 18.81 9.59 -7.92
CA GLY A 31 19.28 8.43 -8.66
C GLY A 31 18.73 7.07 -8.21
N GLN A 32 17.88 6.48 -9.07
CA GLN A 32 17.26 5.14 -8.98
C GLN A 32 16.02 5.02 -8.10
N ILE A 33 15.24 3.96 -8.36
CA ILE A 33 14.02 3.60 -7.62
C ILE A 33 14.33 3.77 -6.12
N PRO A 34 13.68 4.72 -5.42
CA PRO A 34 14.01 5.02 -4.04
C PRO A 34 13.90 3.74 -3.21
N GLN A 35 14.87 3.45 -2.35
CA GLN A 35 14.76 2.32 -1.40
C GLN A 35 13.43 2.40 -0.62
N SER A 36 13.00 3.62 -0.29
CA SER A 36 11.70 3.92 0.33
C SER A 36 10.50 3.44 -0.50
N PHE A 37 10.62 3.29 -1.81
CA PHE A 37 9.56 2.77 -2.69
C PHE A 37 9.41 1.25 -2.57
N ILE A 38 10.51 0.53 -2.34
CA ILE A 38 10.49 -0.90 -2.02
C ILE A 38 9.88 -1.10 -0.63
N GLU A 39 10.28 -0.28 0.35
CA GLU A 39 9.72 -0.30 1.70
C GLU A 39 8.20 -0.04 1.69
N LEU A 40 7.74 0.93 0.88
CA LEU A 40 6.31 1.20 0.69
C LEU A 40 5.55 0.00 0.11
N ASN A 41 6.18 -0.76 -0.78
CA ASN A 41 5.57 -1.95 -1.37
C ASN A 41 5.48 -3.12 -0.39
N ILE A 42 6.52 -3.36 0.41
CA ILE A 42 6.48 -4.34 1.50
C ILE A 42 5.33 -3.98 2.45
N LEU A 43 5.18 -2.69 2.79
CA LEU A 43 4.09 -2.21 3.62
C LEU A 43 2.72 -2.42 2.97
N ALA A 44 2.58 -2.17 1.67
CA ALA A 44 1.33 -2.40 0.92
C ALA A 44 0.93 -3.88 0.91
N VAL A 45 1.86 -4.79 0.62
CA VAL A 45 1.62 -6.25 0.63
C VAL A 45 1.23 -6.72 2.03
N PHE A 46 1.96 -6.26 3.06
CA PHE A 46 1.64 -6.56 4.45
C PHE A 46 0.25 -6.06 4.84
N SER A 47 -0.11 -4.84 4.43
CA SER A 47 -1.43 -4.25 4.68
C SER A 47 -2.56 -5.09 4.06
N ILE A 48 -2.39 -5.57 2.83
CA ILE A 48 -3.36 -6.47 2.17
C ILE A 48 -3.49 -7.78 2.95
N GLY A 49 -2.36 -8.38 3.37
CA GLY A 49 -2.35 -9.61 4.14
C GLY A 49 -3.09 -9.48 5.48
N VAL A 50 -2.78 -8.41 6.24
CA VAL A 50 -3.44 -8.11 7.51
C VAL A 50 -4.94 -7.85 7.31
N LEU A 51 -5.33 -7.04 6.32
CA LEU A 51 -6.74 -6.76 6.02
C LEU A 51 -7.50 -8.02 5.62
N THR A 52 -6.85 -8.93 4.89
CA THR A 52 -7.42 -10.21 4.47
C THR A 52 -7.63 -11.15 5.66
N LEU A 53 -6.62 -11.34 6.51
CA LEU A 53 -6.73 -12.15 7.74
C LEU A 53 -7.81 -11.61 8.68
N PHE A 54 -7.87 -10.29 8.86
CA PHE A 54 -8.89 -9.66 9.69
C PHE A 54 -10.28 -9.82 9.10
N ARG A 55 -10.41 -9.74 7.77
CA ARG A 55 -11.66 -10.01 7.07
C ARG A 55 -12.14 -11.44 7.30
N PHE A 56 -11.25 -12.44 7.23
CA PHE A 56 -11.61 -13.84 7.51
C PHE A 56 -12.03 -14.06 8.97
N ARG A 57 -11.31 -13.46 9.93
CA ARG A 57 -11.58 -13.61 11.38
C ARG A 57 -12.89 -12.94 11.81
N TYR A 58 -13.24 -11.79 11.23
CA TYR A 58 -14.39 -10.98 11.64
C TYR A 58 -15.50 -10.92 10.59
N TYR A 59 -15.52 -11.87 9.65
CA TYR A 59 -16.51 -11.92 8.57
C TYR A 59 -17.92 -12.12 9.15
N LYS A 60 -18.70 -11.03 9.24
CA LYS A 60 -20.14 -11.08 9.51
C LYS A 60 -20.88 -10.66 8.24
N PRO A 61 -21.65 -11.56 7.60
CA PRO A 61 -22.45 -11.20 6.44
C PRO A 61 -23.45 -10.08 6.84
N GLY A 62 -23.44 -8.97 6.10
CA GLY A 62 -24.37 -7.85 6.31
C GLY A 62 -23.78 -6.52 6.80
N LYS A 63 -22.51 -6.45 7.25
CA LYS A 63 -21.88 -5.16 7.65
C LYS A 63 -21.27 -4.42 6.45
N LYS A 64 -21.51 -3.10 6.37
CA LYS A 64 -21.00 -2.21 5.31
C LYS A 64 -19.48 -2.33 5.17
N ARG A 65 -19.02 -2.77 3.99
CA ARG A 65 -17.61 -3.02 3.64
C ARG A 65 -16.80 -1.77 3.27
N GLY A 66 -17.43 -0.59 3.20
CA GLY A 66 -16.86 0.62 2.60
C GLY A 66 -15.50 1.04 3.17
N LEU A 67 -15.34 1.03 4.49
CA LEU A 67 -14.10 1.48 5.15
C LEU A 67 -12.88 0.58 4.88
N TRP A 68 -13.10 -0.67 4.46
CA TRP A 68 -12.03 -1.63 4.20
C TRP A 68 -11.50 -1.56 2.77
N LEU A 69 -12.28 -1.00 1.85
CA LEU A 69 -11.92 -0.90 0.44
C LEU A 69 -10.81 0.13 0.20
N PHE A 70 -10.81 1.25 0.94
CA PHE A 70 -9.83 2.32 0.77
C PHE A 70 -8.36 1.87 0.90
N PRO A 71 -7.94 1.26 2.02
CA PRO A 71 -6.54 0.83 2.16
C PRO A 71 -6.18 -0.31 1.20
N VAL A 72 -7.14 -1.16 0.81
CA VAL A 72 -6.90 -2.21 -0.21
C VAL A 72 -6.64 -1.58 -1.58
N SER A 73 -7.47 -0.62 -2.00
CA SER A 73 -7.30 0.07 -3.29
C SER A 73 -5.98 0.84 -3.35
N ILE A 74 -5.60 1.52 -2.27
CA ILE A 74 -4.30 2.22 -2.19
C ILE A 74 -3.15 1.22 -2.30
N SER A 75 -3.21 0.10 -1.57
CA SER A 75 -2.18 -0.95 -1.66
C SER A 75 -2.05 -1.50 -3.08
N PHE A 76 -3.17 -1.72 -3.77
CA PHE A 76 -3.18 -2.21 -5.14
C PHE A 76 -2.52 -1.23 -6.11
N LEU A 77 -2.80 0.06 -5.98
CA LEU A 77 -2.16 1.12 -6.78
C LEU A 77 -0.65 1.19 -6.55
N ILE A 78 -0.20 1.06 -5.29
CA ILE A 78 1.23 1.04 -4.95
C ILE A 78 1.94 -0.13 -5.65
N ILE A 79 1.37 -1.33 -5.58
CA ILE A 79 1.92 -2.54 -6.21
C ILE A 79 1.95 -2.39 -7.74
N LEU A 80 0.87 -1.87 -8.34
CA LEU A 80 0.78 -1.65 -9.78
C LEU A 80 1.86 -0.68 -10.27
N THR A 81 2.07 0.41 -9.52
CA THR A 81 3.07 1.43 -9.86
C THR A 81 4.47 0.82 -9.84
N LEU A 82 4.78 -0.03 -8.86
CA LEU A 82 6.07 -0.70 -8.78
C LEU A 82 6.29 -1.71 -9.91
N LEU A 83 5.26 -2.47 -10.28
CA LEU A 83 5.30 -3.34 -11.45
C LEU A 83 5.65 -2.58 -12.74
N ILE A 84 5.03 -1.40 -12.94
CA ILE A 84 5.30 -0.55 -14.09
C ILE A 84 6.74 -0.02 -14.03
N SER A 85 7.19 0.49 -12.88
CA SER A 85 8.56 1.00 -12.71
C SER A 85 9.63 -0.05 -13.01
N TYR A 86 9.47 -1.27 -12.50
CA TYR A 86 10.40 -2.38 -12.81
C TYR A 86 10.34 -2.81 -14.27
N THR A 87 9.16 -2.81 -14.89
CA THR A 87 9.01 -3.15 -16.31
C THR A 87 9.73 -2.12 -17.20
N VAL A 88 9.54 -0.82 -16.93
CA VAL A 88 10.23 0.25 -17.66
C VAL A 88 11.75 0.17 -17.46
N MET A 89 12.21 0.02 -16.22
CA MET A 89 13.63 -0.12 -15.92
C MET A 89 14.25 -1.36 -16.60
N GLY A 90 13.51 -2.47 -16.64
CA GLY A 90 13.91 -3.66 -17.36
C GLY A 90 14.04 -3.43 -18.85
N ILE A 91 13.04 -2.80 -19.48
CA ILE A 91 13.07 -2.47 -20.91
C ILE A 91 14.23 -1.54 -21.25
N GLU A 92 14.46 -0.48 -20.45
CA GLU A 92 15.59 0.43 -20.66
C GLU A 92 16.95 -0.25 -20.53
N LYS A 93 17.08 -1.21 -19.60
CA LYS A 93 18.35 -1.92 -19.39
C LYS A 93 18.73 -2.85 -20.55
N TYR A 94 17.74 -3.37 -21.28
CA TYR A 94 17.96 -4.28 -22.41
C TYR A 94 17.76 -3.61 -23.79
N ARG A 95 17.59 -2.28 -23.83
CA ARG A 95 17.57 -1.47 -25.04
C ARG A 95 18.96 -0.93 -25.34
#